data_AF-W6W197-F1
#
_entry.id   AF-W6W197-F1
#
_cell.length_a   1.000
_cell.length_b   1.000
_cell.length_c   1.000
_cell.angle_alpha   90.00
_cell.angle_beta   90.00
_cell.angle_gamma   90.00
#
_symmetry.space_group_name_H-M   'P 1'
#
loop_
_entity.id
_entity.type
_entity.pdbx_description
1 polymer ?
#
loop_
_entity_poly.entity_id
_entity_poly.type
_entity_poly.pdbx_seq_one_letter_code
_entity_poly.pdbx_strand_id
1 'polypeptide(L)'
;MSSSAHYLNPSDAAERLGISPKALRLYEQRGLIAPVRTAAGWRTYGPAEMARAAEIAALRALGLSLAQVARVLGGDAQELAPALAAHQARLETEARRIAETVEKVRSLRAGLAGGEPPQMHELTRLAWPAAEIVAAFDLPWPWGGEHFELRDIRPVNYIIGPLGSGKTRFAKAIAENLPGAIFVDLDRAADDAADARARMETDPALKLRVEQALAWLLDEGAVATPALTALVVALEAEGVQIPVIDMIEHGLDQTSQEAVAAYLRNRGPGARPLFVMTRSSAILDLGAVGQDEAIILCPANHSPPSRVAPIPGAPGYEAVATCLAAPEVRARTEGVIAWRPQVA
;
A
#
# COMPACT_ATOMS: atom_id res chain seq x y z
N MET A 1 44.27 9.73 14.71
CA MET A 1 43.60 10.93 14.16
C MET A 1 42.11 10.64 14.15
N SER A 2 41.36 11.35 15.00
CA SER A 2 39.95 11.08 15.28
C SER A 2 39.10 11.45 14.06
N SER A 3 38.52 10.45 13.40
CA SER A 3 37.45 10.69 12.42
C SER A 3 36.31 11.35 13.16
N SER A 4 35.99 12.61 12.83
CA SER A 4 34.76 13.25 13.25
C SER A 4 33.60 12.34 12.83
N ALA A 5 33.03 11.61 13.78
CA ALA A 5 31.87 10.79 13.53
C ALA A 5 30.77 11.71 12.99
N HIS A 6 30.44 11.60 11.71
CA HIS A 6 29.41 12.41 11.09
C HIS A 6 28.06 11.97 11.68
N TYR A 7 27.53 12.79 12.58
CA TYR A 7 26.17 12.64 13.09
C TYR A 7 25.19 13.22 12.09
N LEU A 8 24.19 12.43 11.72
CA LEU A 8 23.14 12.84 10.81
C LEU A 8 21.89 13.28 11.59
N ASN A 9 21.20 14.28 11.06
CA ASN A 9 19.84 14.59 11.52
C ASN A 9 18.86 13.50 11.01
N PRO A 10 17.60 13.45 11.50
CA PRO A 10 16.65 12.42 11.10
C PRO A 10 16.33 12.38 9.60
N SER A 11 16.29 13.52 8.92
CA SER A 11 16.00 13.59 7.48
C SER A 11 17.17 13.02 6.67
N ASP A 12 18.40 13.47 6.95
CA ASP A 12 19.60 13.00 6.25
C ASP A 12 19.85 11.50 6.50
N ALA A 13 19.59 11.03 7.73
CA ALA A 13 19.69 9.62 8.09
C ALA A 13 18.67 8.77 7.31
N ALA A 14 17.43 9.25 7.23
CA ALA A 14 16.35 8.58 6.51
C ALA A 14 16.63 8.51 5.00
N GLU A 15 17.05 9.63 4.40
CA GLU A 15 17.44 9.70 2.99
C GLU A 15 18.57 8.72 2.66
N ARG A 16 19.64 8.71 3.47
CA ARG A 16 20.79 7.82 3.27
C ARG A 16 20.43 6.34 3.37
N LEU A 17 19.41 6.00 4.16
CA LEU A 17 18.92 4.63 4.36
C LEU A 17 17.79 4.26 3.39
N GLY A 18 17.28 5.20 2.59
CA GLY A 18 16.13 4.97 1.72
C GLY A 18 14.83 4.67 2.48
N ILE A 19 14.66 5.21 3.69
CA ILE A 19 13.45 5.05 4.52
C ILE A 19 12.83 6.41 4.83
N SER A 20 11.62 6.44 5.40
CA SER A 20 11.02 7.69 5.85
C SER A 20 11.53 8.11 7.25
N PRO A 21 11.56 9.41 7.58
CA PRO A 21 11.84 9.86 8.95
C PRO A 21 10.84 9.30 9.98
N LYS A 22 9.62 8.96 9.53
CA LYS A 22 8.60 8.29 10.35
C LYS A 22 9.06 6.87 10.73
N ALA A 23 9.70 6.13 9.83
CA ALA A 23 10.26 4.81 10.12
C ALA A 23 11.33 4.87 11.21
N LEU A 24 12.25 5.83 11.18
CA LEU A 24 13.25 6.02 12.24
C LEU A 24 12.61 6.28 13.62
N ARG A 25 11.55 7.09 13.67
CA ARG A 25 10.80 7.33 14.92
C ARG A 25 10.12 6.05 15.40
N LEU A 26 9.56 5.26 14.50
CA LEU A 26 8.94 3.99 14.82
C LEU A 26 9.96 3.01 15.40
N TYR A 27 11.17 2.94 14.85
CA TYR A 27 12.24 2.09 15.40
C TYR A 27 12.63 2.50 16.82
N GLU A 28 12.72 3.81 17.10
CA GLU A 28 12.96 4.32 18.47
C GLU A 28 11.80 3.96 19.41
N GLN A 29 10.55 4.15 18.97
CA GLN A 29 9.36 3.81 19.76
C GLN A 29 9.28 2.31 20.10
N ARG A 30 9.78 1.45 19.22
CA ARG A 30 9.88 0.00 19.45
C ARG A 30 11.15 -0.42 20.17
N GLY A 31 12.00 0.53 20.59
CA GLY A 31 13.23 0.27 21.33
C GLY A 31 14.33 -0.41 20.49
N LEU A 32 14.20 -0.44 19.17
CA LEU A 32 15.17 -1.09 18.27
C LEU A 32 16.42 -0.23 18.03
N ILE A 33 16.29 1.08 18.25
CA ILE A 33 17.37 2.05 18.13
C ILE A 33 17.22 3.11 19.20
N ALA A 34 18.35 3.56 19.76
CA ALA A 34 18.40 4.67 20.71
C ALA A 34 19.21 5.81 20.06
N PRO A 35 18.56 6.81 19.44
CA PRO A 35 19.28 7.91 18.82
C PRO A 35 20.02 8.73 19.89
N VAL A 36 21.21 9.20 19.54
CA VAL A 36 21.90 10.22 20.34
C VAL A 36 21.07 11.51 20.29
N ARG A 37 21.14 12.32 21.34
CA ARG A 37 20.46 13.62 21.36
C ARG A 37 21.47 14.74 21.53
N THR A 38 21.27 15.82 20.77
CA THR A 38 22.01 17.07 20.95
C THR A 38 21.68 17.69 22.31
N ALA A 39 22.48 18.68 22.74
CA ALA A 39 22.17 19.45 23.95
C ALA A 39 20.79 20.13 23.91
N ALA A 40 20.28 20.45 22.72
CA ALA A 40 18.94 21.01 22.52
C ALA A 40 17.83 19.93 22.43
N GLY A 41 18.16 18.65 22.62
CA GLY A 41 17.20 17.55 22.64
C GLY A 41 16.85 16.94 21.28
N TRP A 42 17.44 17.42 20.19
CA TRP A 42 17.21 16.90 18.83
C TRP A 42 17.89 15.55 18.62
N ARG A 43 17.21 14.62 17.94
CA ARG A 43 17.75 13.31 17.55
C ARG A 43 18.90 13.46 16.56
N THR A 44 19.97 12.72 16.80
CA THR A 44 21.11 12.55 15.90
C THR A 44 21.51 11.09 15.81
N TYR A 45 21.99 10.69 14.64
CA TYR A 45 22.37 9.31 14.33
C TYR A 45 23.84 9.28 14.01
N GLY A 46 24.65 8.69 14.90
CA GLY A 46 26.05 8.44 14.68
C GLY A 46 26.28 7.12 13.93
N PRO A 47 27.53 6.71 13.74
CA PRO A 47 27.87 5.50 12.99
C PRO A 47 27.21 4.22 13.54
N ALA A 48 27.11 4.08 14.86
CA ALA A 48 26.49 2.91 15.49
C ALA A 48 24.97 2.87 15.27
N GLU A 49 24.31 4.03 15.43
CA GLU A 49 22.88 4.15 15.18
C GLU A 49 22.55 3.93 13.70
N MET A 50 23.38 4.45 12.78
CA MET A 50 23.22 4.23 11.34
C MET A 50 23.42 2.78 10.95
N ALA A 51 24.40 2.08 11.53
CA ALA A 51 24.60 0.65 11.30
C ALA A 51 23.39 -0.16 11.77
N ARG A 52 22.91 0.09 13.00
CA ARG A 52 21.70 -0.56 13.53
C ARG A 52 20.47 -0.28 12.69
N ALA A 53 20.27 0.96 12.26
CA ALA A 53 19.15 1.34 11.39
C ALA A 53 19.22 0.66 10.03
N ALA A 54 20.42 0.47 9.47
CA ALA A 54 20.62 -0.27 8.22
C ALA A 54 20.28 -1.77 8.38
N GLU A 55 20.68 -2.40 9.48
CA GLU A 55 20.30 -3.80 9.79
C GLU A 55 18.78 -3.94 9.89
N ILE A 56 18.12 -3.05 10.62
CA ILE A 56 16.65 -3.01 10.74
C ILE A 56 16.01 -2.84 9.36
N ALA A 57 16.47 -1.87 8.57
CA ALA A 57 15.94 -1.61 7.24
C ALA A 57 16.10 -2.81 6.30
N ALA A 58 17.25 -3.49 6.33
CA ALA A 58 17.49 -4.69 5.55
C ALA A 58 16.54 -5.83 5.92
N LEU A 59 16.35 -6.10 7.21
CA LEU A 59 15.42 -7.12 7.67
C LEU A 59 13.96 -6.75 7.34
N ARG A 60 13.60 -5.47 7.43
CA ARG A 60 12.28 -4.97 7.00
C ARG A 60 12.05 -5.17 5.50
N ALA A 61 13.07 -4.98 4.67
CA ALA A 61 13.00 -5.22 3.23
C ALA A 61 12.84 -6.72 2.87
N LEU A 62 13.15 -7.63 3.79
CA LEU A 62 12.84 -9.06 3.68
C LEU A 62 11.39 -9.41 4.09
N GLY A 63 10.60 -8.42 4.54
CA GLY A 63 9.20 -8.60 4.94
C GLY A 63 8.98 -8.92 6.42
N LEU A 64 10.02 -8.89 7.25
CA LEU A 64 9.90 -9.17 8.68
C LEU A 64 9.08 -8.07 9.40
N SER A 65 8.27 -8.46 10.37
CA SER A 65 7.69 -7.53 11.35
C SER A 65 8.78 -6.96 12.25
N LEU A 66 8.54 -5.81 12.90
CA LEU A 66 9.49 -5.21 13.84
C LEU A 66 9.75 -6.10 15.06
N ALA A 67 8.77 -6.91 15.48
CA ALA A 67 8.96 -7.92 16.52
C ALA A 67 9.91 -9.04 16.04
N GLN A 68 9.74 -9.54 14.82
CA GLN A 68 10.66 -10.51 14.21
C GLN A 68 12.07 -9.91 14.03
N VAL A 69 12.17 -8.65 13.59
CA VAL A 69 13.44 -7.92 13.51
C VAL A 69 14.12 -7.88 14.88
N ALA A 70 13.38 -7.57 15.96
CA ALA A 70 13.92 -7.58 17.32
C ALA A 70 14.49 -8.95 17.70
N ARG A 71 13.77 -10.04 17.38
CA ARG A 71 14.19 -11.43 17.65
C ARG A 71 15.47 -11.79 16.88
N VAL A 72 15.53 -11.50 15.58
CA VAL A 72 16.71 -11.75 14.74
C VAL A 72 17.92 -10.95 15.23
N LEU A 73 17.74 -9.67 15.56
CA LEU A 73 18.80 -8.84 16.13
C LEU A 73 19.24 -9.29 17.53
N GLY A 74 18.38 -10.02 18.25
CA GLY A 74 18.66 -10.69 19.52
C GLY A 74 19.32 -12.06 19.37
N GLY A 75 19.55 -12.55 18.15
CA GLY A 75 20.24 -13.81 17.86
C GLY A 75 19.33 -14.98 17.47
N ASP A 76 18.01 -14.78 17.36
CA ASP A 76 17.10 -15.83 16.90
C ASP A 76 17.05 -15.89 15.36
N ALA A 77 17.88 -16.77 14.80
CA ALA A 77 17.97 -16.96 13.35
C ALA A 77 16.78 -17.76 12.77
N GLN A 78 15.91 -18.36 13.58
CA GLN A 78 14.81 -19.20 13.06
C GLN A 78 13.80 -18.37 12.25
N GLU A 79 13.58 -17.11 12.63
CA GLU A 79 12.72 -16.16 11.92
C GLU A 79 13.26 -15.75 10.55
N LEU A 80 14.57 -15.89 10.32
CA LEU A 80 15.20 -15.45 9.08
C LEU A 80 14.93 -16.41 7.92
N ALA A 81 14.83 -17.72 8.18
CA ALA A 81 14.62 -18.74 7.16
C ALA A 81 13.32 -18.55 6.34
N PRO A 82 12.12 -18.39 6.95
CA PRO A 82 10.89 -18.18 6.19
C PRO A 82 10.91 -16.85 5.40
N ALA A 83 11.49 -15.79 5.98
CA ALA A 83 11.61 -14.51 5.30
C ALA A 83 12.54 -14.57 4.07
N LEU A 84 13.68 -15.27 4.19
CA LEU A 84 14.58 -15.51 3.06
C LEU A 84 13.91 -16.34 1.97
N ALA A 85 13.14 -17.38 2.34
CA ALA A 85 12.40 -18.19 1.38
C ALA A 85 11.34 -17.36 0.61
N ALA A 86 10.58 -16.51 1.32
CA ALA A 86 9.64 -15.58 0.69
C ALA A 86 10.36 -14.58 -0.24
N HIS A 87 11.51 -14.05 0.20
CA HIS A 87 12.32 -13.15 -0.62
C HIS A 87 12.89 -13.84 -1.87
N GLN A 88 13.33 -15.10 -1.76
CA GLN A 88 13.78 -15.90 -2.89
C GLN A 88 12.64 -16.09 -3.91
N ALA A 89 11.46 -16.54 -3.47
CA ALA A 89 10.30 -16.74 -4.34
C ALA A 89 9.90 -15.44 -5.09
N ARG A 90 10.04 -14.30 -4.40
CA ARG A 90 9.85 -12.96 -4.97
C ARG A 90 10.85 -12.68 -6.09
N LEU A 91 12.15 -12.86 -5.83
CA LEU A 91 13.21 -12.65 -6.81
C LEU A 91 13.08 -13.60 -8.00
N GLU A 92 12.68 -14.85 -7.80
CA GLU A 92 12.44 -15.80 -8.87
C GLU A 92 11.27 -15.37 -9.77
N THR A 93 10.21 -14.81 -9.19
CA THR A 93 9.07 -14.25 -9.94
C THR A 93 9.50 -13.04 -10.78
N GLU A 94 10.30 -12.15 -10.19
CA GLU A 94 10.86 -11.00 -10.88
C GLU A 94 11.78 -11.43 -12.04
N ALA A 95 12.66 -12.41 -11.80
CA ALA A 95 13.54 -12.98 -12.80
C ALA A 95 12.75 -13.59 -13.98
N ARG A 96 11.66 -14.33 -13.70
CA ARG A 96 10.76 -14.85 -14.75
C ARG A 96 10.17 -13.72 -15.60
N ARG A 97 9.64 -12.67 -14.97
CA ARG A 97 9.05 -11.52 -15.67
C ARG A 97 10.07 -10.78 -16.54
N ILE A 98 11.30 -10.62 -16.04
CA ILE A 98 12.39 -10.02 -16.81
C ILE A 98 12.75 -10.91 -18.00
N ALA A 99 12.88 -12.22 -17.80
CA ALA A 99 13.18 -13.16 -18.88
C ALA A 99 12.11 -13.14 -19.99
N GLU A 100 10.83 -13.13 -19.63
CA GLU A 100 9.71 -12.98 -20.58
C GLU A 100 9.80 -11.68 -21.38
N THR A 101 10.15 -10.58 -20.71
CA THR A 101 10.31 -9.27 -21.36
C THR A 101 11.49 -9.30 -22.35
N VAL A 102 12.61 -9.93 -21.97
CA VAL A 102 13.77 -10.12 -22.85
C VAL A 102 13.39 -10.96 -24.08
N GLU A 103 12.61 -12.03 -23.93
CA GLU A 103 12.16 -12.84 -25.07
C GLU A 103 11.24 -12.07 -26.02
N LYS A 104 10.33 -11.24 -25.49
CA LYS A 104 9.51 -10.34 -26.32
C LYS A 104 10.38 -9.39 -27.14
N VAL A 105 11.38 -8.77 -26.51
CA VAL A 105 12.33 -7.90 -27.20
C VAL A 105 13.14 -8.66 -28.25
N ARG A 106 13.58 -9.90 -27.96
CA ARG A 106 14.30 -10.75 -28.94
C ARG A 106 13.43 -11.05 -30.17
N SER A 107 12.16 -11.41 -29.96
CA SER A 107 11.20 -11.67 -31.02
C SER A 107 11.01 -10.44 -31.93
N LEU A 108 10.78 -9.27 -31.35
CA LEU A 108 10.58 -8.03 -32.11
C LEU A 108 11.84 -7.62 -32.88
N ARG A 109 13.03 -7.84 -32.31
CA ARG A 109 14.30 -7.63 -33.01
C ARG A 109 14.50 -8.58 -34.19
N ALA A 110 14.08 -9.85 -34.05
CA ALA A 110 14.17 -10.84 -35.11
C ALA A 110 13.20 -10.54 -36.26
N GLY A 111 11.95 -10.17 -35.96
CA GLY A 111 10.97 -9.73 -36.96
C GLY A 111 11.48 -8.52 -37.75
N LEU A 112 12.02 -7.52 -37.04
CA LEU A 112 12.59 -6.33 -37.69
C LEU A 112 13.76 -6.69 -38.63
N ALA A 113 14.63 -7.62 -38.23
CA ALA A 113 15.72 -8.11 -39.08
C ALA A 113 15.22 -8.91 -40.30
N GLY A 114 14.05 -9.54 -40.19
CA GLY A 114 13.36 -10.23 -41.28
C GLY A 114 12.54 -9.33 -42.20
N GLY A 115 12.49 -8.01 -41.95
CA GLY A 115 11.72 -7.05 -42.74
C GLY A 115 10.27 -6.86 -42.27
N GLU A 116 9.89 -7.44 -41.13
CA GLU A 116 8.59 -7.24 -40.50
C GLU A 116 8.73 -6.21 -39.37
N PRO A 117 8.40 -4.93 -39.60
CA PRO A 117 8.49 -3.93 -38.54
C PRO A 117 7.46 -4.23 -37.45
N PRO A 118 7.83 -4.10 -36.16
CA PRO A 118 6.92 -4.31 -35.04
C PRO A 118 5.77 -3.30 -35.10
N GLN A 119 4.58 -3.72 -34.70
CA GLN A 119 3.44 -2.81 -34.64
C GLN A 119 3.61 -1.81 -33.51
N MET A 120 3.04 -0.61 -33.67
CA MET A 120 3.15 0.46 -32.68
C MET A 120 2.63 0.03 -31.30
N HIS A 121 1.56 -0.78 -31.25
CA HIS A 121 1.01 -1.27 -29.98
C HIS A 121 1.98 -2.23 -29.24
N GLU A 122 2.82 -2.97 -29.97
CA GLU A 122 3.84 -3.85 -29.38
C GLU A 122 4.99 -3.04 -28.79
N LEU A 123 5.42 -1.98 -29.49
CA LEU A 123 6.42 -1.03 -28.99
C LEU A 123 5.91 -0.27 -27.76
N THR A 124 4.64 0.16 -27.76
CA THR A 124 4.01 0.80 -26.60
C THR A 124 3.95 -0.14 -25.40
N ARG A 125 3.61 -1.41 -25.59
CA ARG A 125 3.61 -2.43 -24.50
C ARG A 125 5.00 -2.69 -23.93
N LEU A 126 6.04 -2.65 -24.76
CA LEU A 126 7.43 -2.77 -24.29
C LEU A 126 7.89 -1.55 -23.51
N ALA A 127 7.64 -0.34 -24.03
CA ALA A 127 8.08 0.91 -23.41
C ALA A 127 7.27 1.23 -22.15
N TRP A 128 5.98 0.89 -22.16
CA TRP A 128 5.04 1.12 -21.07
C TRP A 128 4.15 -0.12 -20.87
N PRO A 129 4.62 -1.14 -20.12
CA PRO A 129 3.82 -2.32 -19.78
C PRO A 129 2.51 -1.96 -19.06
N ALA A 130 2.48 -0.79 -18.43
CA ALA A 130 1.39 -0.17 -17.69
C ALA A 130 0.29 0.50 -18.56
N ALA A 131 0.49 0.61 -19.88
CA ALA A 131 -0.37 1.43 -20.73
C ALA A 131 -1.69 0.76 -21.17
N GLU A 132 -1.93 -0.51 -20.86
CA GLU A 132 -3.16 -1.20 -21.26
C GLU A 132 -4.37 -0.69 -20.45
N ILE A 133 -5.47 -0.41 -21.17
CA ILE A 133 -6.76 -0.15 -20.55
C ILE A 133 -7.21 -1.47 -19.92
N VAL A 134 -7.24 -1.52 -18.59
CA VAL A 134 -7.66 -2.71 -17.86
C VAL A 134 -9.19 -2.75 -17.75
N ALA A 135 -9.81 -1.58 -17.64
CA ALA A 135 -11.25 -1.40 -17.72
C ALA A 135 -11.57 0.00 -18.27
N ALA A 136 -12.70 0.14 -18.97
CA ALA A 136 -13.22 1.43 -19.41
C ALA A 136 -14.71 1.48 -19.14
N PHE A 137 -15.19 2.59 -18.59
CA PHE A 137 -16.58 2.76 -18.18
C PHE A 137 -16.95 4.23 -18.07
N ASP A 138 -18.24 4.53 -18.16
CA ASP A 138 -18.75 5.89 -18.00
C ASP A 138 -18.88 6.22 -16.50
N LEU A 139 -18.36 7.37 -16.09
CA LEU A 139 -18.34 7.75 -14.69
C LEU A 139 -19.75 8.03 -14.16
N PRO A 140 -20.10 7.51 -12.97
CA PRO A 140 -21.39 7.82 -12.36
C PRO A 140 -21.47 9.29 -11.96
N TRP A 141 -22.64 9.73 -11.49
CA TRP A 141 -22.75 11.01 -10.77
C TRP A 141 -21.70 11.06 -9.65
N PRO A 142 -20.95 12.17 -9.44
CA PRO A 142 -21.18 13.52 -9.93
C PRO A 142 -20.54 13.90 -11.29
N TRP A 143 -19.93 12.95 -12.01
CA TRP A 143 -19.12 13.24 -13.20
C TRP A 143 -19.89 13.20 -14.53
N GLY A 144 -21.21 13.06 -14.48
CA GLY A 144 -22.07 13.26 -15.66
C GLY A 144 -21.88 12.26 -16.81
N GLY A 145 -21.37 11.05 -16.56
CA GLY A 145 -21.20 10.02 -17.59
C GLY A 145 -19.95 10.18 -18.45
N GLU A 146 -18.97 10.99 -18.03
CA GLU A 146 -17.71 11.12 -18.75
C GLU A 146 -16.97 9.77 -18.84
N HIS A 147 -16.42 9.48 -20.02
CA HIS A 147 -15.70 8.24 -20.26
C HIS A 147 -14.40 8.18 -19.45
N PHE A 148 -14.20 7.09 -18.71
CA PHE A 148 -13.02 6.89 -17.88
C PHE A 148 -12.33 5.57 -18.20
N GLU A 149 -11.01 5.64 -18.31
CA GLU A 149 -10.16 4.49 -18.57
C GLU A 149 -9.27 4.20 -17.36
N LEU A 150 -9.45 3.02 -16.78
CA LEU A 150 -8.60 2.52 -15.71
C LEU A 150 -7.38 1.84 -16.32
N ARG A 151 -6.21 2.45 -16.10
CA ARG A 151 -4.91 2.00 -16.60
C ARG A 151 -3.94 1.77 -15.43
N ASP A 152 -2.89 0.98 -15.68
CA ASP A 152 -1.76 0.80 -14.77
C ASP A 152 -2.16 0.41 -13.33
N ILE A 153 -2.98 -0.63 -13.17
CA ILE A 153 -3.38 -1.11 -11.85
C ILE A 153 -2.15 -1.64 -11.12
N ARG A 154 -1.79 -1.00 -10.00
CA ARG A 154 -0.69 -1.42 -9.13
C ARG A 154 -1.15 -2.48 -8.13
N PRO A 155 -0.24 -3.22 -7.46
CA PRO A 155 -0.61 -4.10 -6.36
C PRO A 155 -1.50 -3.44 -5.29
N VAL A 156 -1.29 -2.15 -5.00
CA VAL A 156 -2.16 -1.35 -4.12
C VAL A 156 -2.57 -0.04 -4.80
N ASN A 157 -3.87 0.23 -4.88
CA ASN A 157 -4.40 1.46 -5.48
C ASN A 157 -5.24 2.22 -4.44
N TYR A 158 -4.75 3.38 -4.01
CA TYR A 158 -5.45 4.25 -3.09
C TYR A 158 -6.47 5.11 -3.82
N ILE A 159 -7.73 5.08 -3.37
CA ILE A 159 -8.78 6.00 -3.80
C ILE A 159 -8.97 7.03 -2.69
N ILE A 160 -8.75 8.30 -3.02
CA ILE A 160 -8.80 9.38 -2.03
C ILE A 160 -9.60 10.57 -2.55
N GLY A 161 -10.23 11.30 -1.65
CA GLY A 161 -10.98 12.50 -1.97
C GLY A 161 -11.76 13.02 -0.78
N PRO A 162 -12.13 14.31 -0.77
CA PRO A 162 -12.86 14.90 0.34
C PRO A 162 -14.25 14.28 0.50
N LEU A 163 -14.94 14.63 1.59
CA LEU A 163 -16.33 14.20 1.78
C LEU A 163 -17.19 14.74 0.63
N GLY A 164 -18.08 13.92 0.07
CA GLY A 164 -18.95 14.34 -1.04
C GLY A 164 -18.30 14.41 -2.43
N SER A 165 -17.01 14.04 -2.59
CA SER A 165 -16.31 14.01 -3.88
C SER A 165 -16.80 12.94 -4.88
N GLY A 166 -17.66 12.02 -4.44
CA GLY A 166 -18.11 10.88 -5.25
C GLY A 166 -17.24 9.63 -5.14
N LYS A 167 -16.12 9.64 -4.40
CA LYS A 167 -15.17 8.51 -4.29
C LYS A 167 -15.79 7.13 -4.02
N THR A 168 -16.82 7.02 -3.17
CA THR A 168 -17.51 5.74 -2.94
C THR A 168 -18.23 5.24 -4.19
N ARG A 169 -18.84 6.13 -4.98
CA ARG A 169 -19.47 5.77 -6.26
C ARG A 169 -18.44 5.36 -7.29
N PHE A 170 -17.29 6.05 -7.32
CA PHE A 170 -16.18 5.65 -8.18
C PHE A 170 -15.64 4.26 -7.81
N ALA A 171 -15.45 3.98 -6.52
CA ALA A 171 -15.04 2.66 -6.06
C ALA A 171 -16.04 1.55 -6.44
N LYS A 172 -17.35 1.81 -6.31
CA LYS A 172 -18.39 0.88 -6.79
C LYS A 172 -18.35 0.69 -8.31
N ALA A 173 -18.17 1.76 -9.07
CA ALA A 173 -18.01 1.68 -10.53
C ALA A 173 -16.78 0.84 -10.93
N ILE A 174 -15.66 0.95 -10.21
CA ILE A 174 -14.52 0.05 -10.40
C ILE A 174 -14.93 -1.40 -10.15
N ALA A 175 -15.61 -1.69 -9.02
CA ALA A 175 -16.04 -3.05 -8.70
C ALA A 175 -16.99 -3.65 -9.75
N GLU A 176 -17.86 -2.84 -10.34
CA GLU A 176 -18.82 -3.27 -11.36
C GLU A 176 -18.19 -3.51 -12.74
N ASN A 177 -17.16 -2.74 -13.11
CA ASN A 177 -16.62 -2.73 -14.47
C ASN A 177 -15.24 -3.40 -14.60
N LEU A 178 -14.54 -3.65 -13.50
CA LEU A 178 -13.27 -4.38 -13.50
C LEU A 178 -13.54 -5.88 -13.34
N PRO A 179 -13.17 -6.74 -14.31
CA PRO A 179 -13.44 -8.17 -14.22
C PRO A 179 -12.89 -8.79 -12.93
N GLY A 180 -13.76 -9.48 -12.19
CA GLY A 180 -13.44 -10.08 -10.91
C GLY A 180 -13.47 -9.11 -9.73
N ALA A 181 -13.62 -7.80 -9.89
CA ALA A 181 -13.64 -6.91 -8.74
C ALA A 181 -14.87 -7.09 -7.85
N ILE A 182 -14.71 -6.90 -6.54
CA ILE A 182 -15.80 -6.93 -5.55
C ILE A 182 -15.67 -5.74 -4.61
N PHE A 183 -16.78 -5.04 -4.41
CA PHE A 183 -16.87 -3.98 -3.42
C PHE A 183 -17.07 -4.57 -2.01
N VAL A 184 -16.22 -4.18 -1.08
CA VAL A 184 -16.28 -4.55 0.35
C VAL A 184 -16.59 -3.28 1.12
N ASP A 185 -17.79 -3.18 1.69
CA ASP A 185 -18.27 -1.97 2.34
C ASP A 185 -17.81 -1.84 3.81
N LEU A 186 -18.39 -0.85 4.51
CA LEU A 186 -18.10 -0.57 5.92
C LEU A 186 -18.72 -1.61 6.87
N ASP A 187 -19.82 -2.25 6.46
CA ASP A 187 -20.57 -3.20 7.27
C ASP A 187 -19.87 -4.57 7.32
N ARG A 188 -18.70 -4.71 6.68
CA ARG A 188 -17.75 -5.83 6.81
C ARG A 188 -17.48 -6.24 8.27
N ALA A 189 -17.65 -5.34 9.24
CA ALA A 189 -17.44 -5.63 10.66
C ALA A 189 -18.73 -6.07 11.41
N ALA A 190 -19.92 -5.68 10.93
CA ALA A 190 -21.19 -5.85 11.63
C ALA A 190 -22.04 -7.00 11.08
N ASP A 191 -22.14 -7.15 9.75
CA ASP A 191 -22.89 -8.25 9.11
C ASP A 191 -21.99 -9.45 8.75
N ASP A 192 -20.67 -9.26 8.72
CA ASP A 192 -19.72 -10.18 8.10
C ASP A 192 -18.79 -10.92 9.09
N ALA A 193 -18.86 -10.67 10.40
CA ALA A 193 -18.01 -11.42 11.34
C ALA A 193 -18.39 -12.91 11.40
N ALA A 194 -19.68 -13.21 11.23
CA ALA A 194 -20.19 -14.57 11.11
C ALA A 194 -19.84 -15.18 9.75
N ASP A 195 -20.00 -14.42 8.66
CA ASP A 195 -19.69 -14.87 7.30
C ASP A 195 -18.18 -15.06 7.09
N ALA A 196 -17.34 -14.18 7.63
CA ALA A 196 -15.90 -14.31 7.64
C ALA A 196 -15.46 -15.57 8.40
N ARG A 197 -16.07 -15.86 9.55
CA ARG A 197 -15.84 -17.11 10.29
C ARG A 197 -16.30 -18.32 9.49
N ALA A 198 -17.50 -18.29 8.92
CA ALA A 198 -18.03 -19.38 8.10
C ALA A 198 -17.15 -19.65 6.86
N ARG A 199 -16.63 -18.61 6.20
CA ARG A 199 -15.66 -18.74 5.10
C ARG A 199 -14.37 -19.42 5.56
N MET A 200 -13.80 -19.02 6.70
CA MET A 200 -12.61 -19.69 7.26
C MET A 200 -12.89 -21.13 7.72
N GLU A 201 -14.10 -21.45 8.17
CA GLU A 201 -14.50 -22.82 8.54
C GLU A 201 -14.63 -23.72 7.31
N THR A 202 -15.05 -23.16 6.18
CA THR A 202 -15.24 -23.87 4.90
C THR A 202 -14.00 -23.92 4.02
N ASP A 203 -13.02 -23.02 4.24
CA ASP A 203 -11.73 -22.98 3.54
C ASP A 203 -10.55 -22.98 4.53
N PRO A 204 -9.96 -24.17 4.81
CA PRO A 204 -8.81 -24.28 5.70
C PRO A 204 -7.55 -23.55 5.21
N ALA A 205 -7.38 -23.37 3.89
CA ALA A 205 -6.23 -22.65 3.34
C ALA A 205 -6.35 -21.15 3.57
N LEU A 206 -7.56 -20.60 3.38
CA LEU A 206 -7.88 -19.22 3.76
C LEU A 206 -7.65 -19.00 5.25
N LYS A 207 -8.14 -19.90 6.10
CA LYS A 207 -7.95 -19.80 7.55
C LYS A 207 -6.47 -19.69 7.92
N LEU A 208 -5.62 -20.53 7.33
CA LEU A 208 -4.18 -20.49 7.59
C LEU A 208 -3.55 -19.15 7.18
N ARG A 209 -3.89 -18.62 6.00
CA ARG A 209 -3.37 -17.31 5.55
C ARG A 209 -3.84 -16.17 6.45
N VAL A 210 -5.11 -16.18 6.87
CA VAL A 210 -5.67 -15.18 7.78
C VAL A 210 -4.97 -15.23 9.14
N GLU A 211 -4.76 -16.41 9.70
CA GLU A 211 -4.05 -16.60 10.97
C GLU A 211 -2.60 -16.09 10.87
N GLN A 212 -1.90 -16.39 9.78
CA GLN A 212 -0.54 -15.89 9.52
C GLN A 212 -0.49 -14.37 9.37
N ALA A 213 -1.41 -13.80 8.60
CA ALA A 213 -1.51 -12.36 8.39
C ALA A 213 -1.84 -11.62 9.69
N LEU A 214 -2.79 -12.14 10.48
CA LEU A 214 -3.12 -11.58 11.80
C LEU A 214 -1.93 -11.67 12.75
N ALA A 215 -1.24 -12.81 12.82
CA ALA A 215 -0.05 -12.94 13.66
C ALA A 215 1.01 -11.88 13.31
N TRP A 216 1.27 -11.68 12.01
CA TRP A 216 2.20 -10.66 11.54
C TRP A 216 1.75 -9.23 11.90
N LEU A 217 0.46 -8.91 11.72
CA LEU A 217 -0.11 -7.61 12.09
C LEU A 217 -0.02 -7.34 13.60
N LEU A 218 -0.28 -8.35 14.43
CA LEU A 218 -0.14 -8.24 15.89
C LEU A 218 1.32 -8.04 16.31
N ASP A 219 2.26 -8.72 15.64
CA ASP A 219 3.70 -8.48 15.81
C ASP A 219 4.11 -7.05 15.38
N GLU A 220 3.45 -6.49 14.37
CA GLU A 220 3.55 -5.07 14.02
C GLU A 220 2.85 -4.14 15.03
N GLY A 221 2.20 -4.66 16.06
CA GLY A 221 1.56 -3.88 17.13
C GLY A 221 0.08 -3.57 16.91
N ALA A 222 -0.57 -4.17 15.91
CA ALA A 222 -2.01 -4.06 15.74
C ALA A 222 -2.77 -4.65 16.95
N VAL A 223 -4.01 -4.22 17.12
CA VAL A 223 -4.92 -4.74 18.14
C VAL A 223 -5.89 -5.72 17.50
N ALA A 224 -6.02 -6.92 18.09
CA ALA A 224 -6.99 -7.91 17.65
C ALA A 224 -8.43 -7.42 17.88
N THR A 225 -9.10 -7.00 16.81
CA THR A 225 -10.50 -6.57 16.81
C THR A 225 -11.29 -7.31 15.73
N PRO A 226 -12.63 -7.44 15.87
CA PRO A 226 -13.46 -8.00 14.80
C PRO A 226 -13.30 -7.27 13.46
N ALA A 227 -13.11 -5.93 13.50
CA ALA A 227 -12.87 -5.12 12.32
C ALA A 227 -11.55 -5.48 11.61
N LEU A 228 -10.48 -5.71 12.37
CA LEU A 228 -9.21 -6.17 11.82
C LEU A 228 -9.34 -7.56 11.22
N THR A 229 -9.97 -8.50 11.93
CA THR A 229 -10.21 -9.86 11.43
C THR A 229 -10.99 -9.85 10.12
N ALA A 230 -12.09 -9.10 10.05
CA ALA A 230 -12.90 -9.00 8.83
C ALA A 230 -12.11 -8.40 7.66
N LEU A 231 -11.32 -7.35 7.92
CA LEU A 231 -10.44 -6.76 6.91
C LEU A 231 -9.43 -7.79 6.38
N VAL A 232 -8.74 -8.53 7.26
CA VAL A 232 -7.76 -9.53 6.85
C VAL A 232 -8.42 -10.66 6.06
N VAL A 233 -9.60 -11.11 6.46
CA VAL A 233 -10.35 -12.11 5.69
C VAL A 233 -10.65 -11.60 4.27
N ALA A 234 -11.07 -10.34 4.12
CA ALA A 234 -11.27 -9.74 2.80
C ALA A 234 -9.95 -9.66 1.98
N LEU A 235 -8.83 -9.35 2.65
CA LEU A 235 -7.50 -9.25 2.03
C LEU A 235 -6.87 -10.60 1.66
N GLU A 236 -7.26 -11.69 2.32
CA GLU A 236 -6.70 -13.05 2.11
C GLU A 236 -7.62 -14.03 1.40
N ALA A 237 -8.91 -13.69 1.24
CA ALA A 237 -9.88 -14.47 0.48
C ALA A 237 -9.37 -14.70 -0.96
N GLU A 238 -9.07 -15.96 -1.30
CA GLU A 238 -8.63 -16.33 -2.65
C GLU A 238 -9.83 -16.51 -3.59
N GLY A 239 -9.56 -16.27 -4.87
CA GLY A 239 -10.51 -16.25 -5.97
C GLY A 239 -10.00 -15.29 -7.05
N VAL A 240 -10.60 -15.28 -8.25
CA VAL A 240 -10.28 -14.30 -9.33
C VAL A 240 -10.68 -12.87 -8.93
N GLN A 241 -10.87 -12.60 -7.63
CA GLN A 241 -11.55 -11.42 -7.13
C GLN A 241 -10.60 -10.31 -6.66
N ILE A 242 -10.77 -9.10 -7.21
CA ILE A 242 -10.00 -7.89 -6.91
C ILE A 242 -10.77 -7.09 -5.85
N PRO A 243 -10.33 -7.04 -4.58
CA PRO A 243 -11.10 -6.35 -3.56
C PRO A 243 -11.02 -4.83 -3.72
N VAL A 244 -12.18 -4.18 -3.64
CA VAL A 244 -12.36 -2.72 -3.59
C VAL A 244 -12.93 -2.38 -2.22
N ILE A 245 -12.06 -1.99 -1.29
CA ILE A 245 -12.37 -1.85 0.13
C ILE A 245 -12.74 -0.40 0.44
N ASP A 246 -13.95 -0.20 0.97
CA ASP A 246 -14.39 1.10 1.49
C ASP A 246 -13.70 1.40 2.83
N MET A 247 -13.18 2.62 2.98
CA MET A 247 -12.46 3.13 4.15
C MET A 247 -11.71 2.05 4.94
N ILE A 248 -10.54 1.64 4.47
CA ILE A 248 -9.78 0.51 5.05
C ILE A 248 -9.49 0.68 6.55
N GLU A 249 -9.33 1.92 7.01
CA GLU A 249 -9.11 2.27 8.41
C GLU A 249 -10.33 2.12 9.35
N HIS A 250 -11.52 1.83 8.83
CA HIS A 250 -12.74 1.79 9.65
C HIS A 250 -12.65 0.72 10.75
N GLY A 251 -12.95 1.13 11.99
CA GLY A 251 -12.87 0.27 13.18
C GLY A 251 -11.45 -0.05 13.67
N LEU A 252 -10.42 0.62 13.13
CA LEU A 252 -9.02 0.40 13.49
C LEU A 252 -8.44 1.60 14.24
N ASP A 253 -7.71 1.33 15.33
CA ASP A 253 -6.91 2.35 16.00
C ASP A 253 -5.69 2.75 15.16
N GLN A 254 -4.97 3.79 15.58
CA GLN A 254 -3.82 4.29 14.82
C GLN A 254 -2.75 3.22 14.61
N THR A 255 -2.40 2.46 15.66
CA THR A 255 -1.35 1.44 15.57
C THR A 255 -1.73 0.32 14.60
N SER A 256 -2.99 -0.12 14.60
CA SER A 256 -3.50 -1.12 13.67
C SER A 256 -3.55 -0.58 12.24
N GLN A 257 -3.88 0.70 12.04
CA GLN A 257 -3.80 1.32 10.72
C GLN A 257 -2.35 1.34 10.19
N GLU A 258 -1.38 1.70 11.02
CA GLU A 258 0.04 1.69 10.62
C GLU A 258 0.55 0.27 10.31
N ALA A 259 0.11 -0.72 11.09
CA ALA A 259 0.41 -2.13 10.82
C ALA A 259 -0.21 -2.61 9.50
N VAL A 260 -1.48 -2.27 9.22
CA VAL A 260 -2.14 -2.55 7.93
C VAL A 260 -1.41 -1.87 6.77
N ALA A 261 -0.97 -0.62 6.93
CA ALA A 261 -0.19 0.09 5.92
C ALA A 261 1.14 -0.62 5.61
N ALA A 262 1.80 -1.18 6.63
CA ALA A 262 3.00 -1.98 6.44
C ALA A 262 2.68 -3.34 5.78
N TYR A 263 1.58 -3.97 6.17
CA TYR A 263 1.12 -5.23 5.59
C TYR A 263 0.86 -5.10 4.09
N LEU A 264 0.14 -4.07 3.67
CA LEU A 264 -0.18 -3.81 2.26
C LEU A 264 1.08 -3.66 1.39
N ARG A 265 2.11 -2.97 1.90
CA ARG A 265 3.38 -2.76 1.20
C ARG A 265 4.23 -4.04 1.11
N ASN A 266 4.04 -4.97 2.05
CA ASN A 266 4.81 -6.22 2.11
C ASN A 266 4.19 -7.38 1.32
N ARG A 267 3.08 -7.16 0.60
CA ARG A 267 2.41 -8.20 -0.20
C ARG A 267 3.27 -8.71 -1.37
N GLY A 268 4.26 -7.93 -1.80
CA GLY A 268 5.26 -8.31 -2.79
C GLY A 268 4.80 -8.18 -4.27
N PRO A 269 5.77 -8.20 -5.21
CA PRO A 269 5.52 -8.17 -6.65
C PRO A 269 4.78 -9.43 -7.09
N GLY A 270 3.65 -9.24 -7.77
CA GLY A 270 2.75 -10.34 -8.18
C GLY A 270 1.58 -10.57 -7.23
N ALA A 271 1.52 -9.85 -6.11
CA ALA A 271 0.32 -9.81 -5.28
C ALA A 271 -0.90 -9.38 -6.10
N ARG A 272 -2.04 -10.02 -5.86
CA ARG A 272 -3.31 -9.61 -6.48
C ARG A 272 -3.54 -8.11 -6.23
N PRO A 273 -3.92 -7.33 -7.26
CA PRO A 273 -4.21 -5.93 -7.06
C PRO A 273 -5.38 -5.75 -6.12
N LEU A 274 -5.42 -4.60 -5.45
CA LEU A 274 -6.57 -4.17 -4.66
C LEU A 274 -6.75 -2.66 -4.76
N PHE A 275 -7.98 -2.22 -4.47
CA PHE A 275 -8.33 -0.82 -4.34
C PHE A 275 -8.75 -0.55 -2.90
N VAL A 276 -8.19 0.49 -2.30
CA VAL A 276 -8.50 0.87 -0.93
C VAL A 276 -8.86 2.33 -0.87
N MET A 277 -10.05 2.61 -0.36
CA MET A 277 -10.41 3.96 0.02
C MET A 277 -9.77 4.31 1.35
N THR A 278 -9.14 5.48 1.42
CA THR A 278 -8.63 6.00 2.68
C THR A 278 -8.57 7.53 2.68
N ARG A 279 -8.63 8.10 3.87
CA ARG A 279 -8.23 9.50 4.14
C ARG A 279 -7.24 9.57 5.31
N SER A 280 -6.65 8.44 5.71
CA SER A 280 -5.85 8.34 6.92
C SER A 280 -4.38 8.48 6.58
N SER A 281 -3.72 9.44 7.19
CA SER A 281 -2.25 9.58 7.11
C SER A 281 -1.49 8.45 7.81
N ALA A 282 -2.18 7.59 8.58
CA ALA A 282 -1.60 6.36 9.11
C ALA A 282 -1.58 5.23 8.06
N ILE A 283 -2.51 5.25 7.11
CA ILE A 283 -2.62 4.27 6.01
C ILE A 283 -1.81 4.71 4.79
N LEU A 284 -2.00 5.95 4.34
CA LEU A 284 -1.34 6.53 3.17
C LEU A 284 -0.33 7.59 3.61
N ASP A 285 0.94 7.21 3.63
CA ASP A 285 2.08 8.11 3.83
C ASP A 285 2.66 8.47 2.45
N LEU A 286 2.41 9.69 1.98
CA LEU A 286 2.85 10.16 0.66
C LEU A 286 4.37 10.09 0.48
N GLY A 287 5.16 10.19 1.55
CA GLY A 287 6.61 10.07 1.49
C GLY A 287 7.11 8.62 1.39
N ALA A 288 6.22 7.64 1.50
CA ALA A 288 6.54 6.21 1.48
C ALA A 288 5.94 5.46 0.27
N VAL A 289 5.17 6.15 -0.59
CA VAL A 289 4.52 5.54 -1.75
C VAL A 289 5.56 5.09 -2.77
N GLY A 290 5.60 3.77 -2.99
CA GLY A 290 6.54 3.13 -3.91
C GLY A 290 5.99 2.89 -5.31
N GLN A 291 6.71 2.09 -6.10
CA GLN A 291 6.33 1.74 -7.47
C GLN A 291 5.15 0.74 -7.52
N ASP A 292 4.90 -0.01 -6.46
CA ASP A 292 3.80 -0.97 -6.35
C ASP A 292 2.51 -0.34 -5.81
N GLU A 293 2.51 0.98 -5.66
CA GLU A 293 1.40 1.75 -5.12
C GLU A 293 1.02 2.85 -6.10
N ALA A 294 -0.27 3.17 -6.17
CA ALA A 294 -0.71 4.33 -6.94
C ALA A 294 -1.90 5.02 -6.27
N ILE A 295 -2.02 6.32 -6.52
CA ILE A 295 -3.03 7.18 -5.92
C ILE A 295 -4.00 7.65 -7.02
N ILE A 296 -5.30 7.54 -6.76
CA ILE A 296 -6.38 8.08 -7.58
C ILE A 296 -7.15 9.08 -6.73
N LEU A 297 -7.12 10.34 -7.16
CA LEU A 297 -7.84 11.45 -6.51
C LEU A 297 -9.21 11.63 -7.16
N CYS A 298 -10.27 11.60 -6.34
CA CYS A 298 -11.59 12.13 -6.65
C CYS A 298 -11.70 13.56 -6.04
N PRO A 299 -11.57 14.63 -6.83
CA PRO A 299 -11.44 15.99 -6.29
C PRO A 299 -12.77 16.62 -5.86
N ALA A 300 -12.69 17.69 -5.05
CA ALA A 300 -13.86 18.39 -4.49
C ALA A 300 -14.73 19.08 -5.55
N ASN A 301 -14.12 19.56 -6.63
CA ASN A 301 -14.76 20.27 -7.73
C ASN A 301 -15.47 19.32 -8.72
N HIS A 302 -15.51 18.02 -8.42
CA HIS A 302 -16.12 16.98 -9.25
C HIS A 302 -15.55 16.91 -10.68
N SER A 303 -14.30 17.34 -10.90
CA SER A 303 -13.59 16.90 -12.11
C SER A 303 -13.33 15.40 -12.05
N PRO A 304 -13.15 14.72 -13.19
CA PRO A 304 -12.91 13.28 -13.23
C PRO A 304 -11.81 12.81 -12.29
N PRO A 305 -11.92 11.56 -11.77
CA PRO A 305 -10.85 10.96 -11.02
C PRO A 305 -9.54 10.96 -11.81
N SER A 306 -8.41 11.20 -11.14
CA SER A 306 -7.11 11.31 -11.81
C SER A 306 -6.00 10.65 -11.00
N ARG A 307 -4.99 10.13 -11.70
CA ARG A 307 -3.78 9.61 -11.05
C ARG A 307 -2.97 10.78 -10.47
N VAL A 308 -2.46 10.58 -9.25
CA VAL A 308 -1.62 11.58 -8.58
C VAL A 308 -0.25 10.98 -8.31
N ALA A 309 0.80 11.67 -8.76
CA ALA A 309 2.16 11.33 -8.39
C ALA A 309 2.43 11.76 -6.94
N PRO A 310 3.09 10.93 -6.11
CA PRO A 310 3.37 11.24 -4.71
C PRO A 310 4.56 12.21 -4.55
N ILE A 311 4.60 13.26 -5.37
CA ILE A 311 5.68 14.24 -5.42
C ILE A 311 5.09 15.63 -5.13
N PRO A 312 5.59 16.36 -4.11
CA PRO A 312 5.18 17.74 -3.85
C PRO A 312 5.21 18.61 -5.12
N GLY A 313 4.12 19.36 -5.34
CA GLY A 313 3.94 20.20 -6.53
C GLY A 313 3.43 19.46 -7.79
N ALA A 314 3.31 18.13 -7.77
CA ALA A 314 2.64 17.41 -8.86
C ALA A 314 1.14 17.73 -8.89
N PRO A 315 0.48 17.68 -10.08
CA PRO A 315 -0.96 17.89 -10.18
C PRO A 315 -1.75 16.97 -9.24
N GLY A 316 -2.62 17.56 -8.42
CA GLY A 316 -3.45 16.84 -7.44
C GLY A 316 -2.75 16.48 -6.13
N TYR A 317 -1.43 16.62 -6.01
CA TYR A 317 -0.69 16.25 -4.78
C TYR A 317 -1.21 17.00 -3.54
N GLU A 318 -1.36 18.31 -3.62
CA GLU A 318 -1.83 19.13 -2.49
C GLU A 318 -3.29 18.81 -2.11
N ALA A 319 -4.12 18.48 -3.11
CA ALA A 319 -5.50 18.05 -2.86
C ALA A 319 -5.53 16.69 -2.14
N VAL A 320 -4.62 15.77 -2.46
CA VAL A 320 -4.45 14.50 -1.74
C VAL A 320 -3.96 14.78 -0.31
N ALA A 321 -2.90 15.58 -0.16
CA ALA A 321 -2.30 15.90 1.13
C ALA A 321 -3.32 16.53 2.10
N THR A 322 -4.15 17.45 1.61
CA THR A 322 -5.21 18.09 2.42
C THR A 322 -6.37 17.15 2.78
N CYS A 323 -6.56 16.05 2.05
CA CYS A 323 -7.54 15.02 2.39
C CYS A 323 -7.05 14.08 3.50
N LEU A 324 -5.73 13.99 3.72
CA LEU A 324 -5.13 13.11 4.72
C LEU A 324 -5.11 13.79 6.09
N ALA A 325 -5.56 13.06 7.10
CA ALA A 325 -5.50 13.52 8.48
C ALA A 325 -5.07 12.38 9.42
N ALA A 326 -4.55 12.75 10.59
CA ALA A 326 -4.24 11.77 11.64
C ALA A 326 -5.53 11.12 12.15
N PRO A 327 -5.49 9.84 12.60
CA PRO A 327 -6.67 9.14 13.11
C PRO A 327 -7.44 9.93 14.18
N GLU A 328 -6.72 10.59 15.10
CA GLU A 328 -7.30 11.42 16.15
C GLU A 328 -8.10 12.63 15.61
N VAL A 329 -7.60 13.30 14.58
CA VAL A 329 -8.28 14.43 13.92
C VAL A 329 -9.55 13.93 13.25
N ARG A 330 -9.50 12.73 12.68
CA ARG A 330 -10.62 12.14 11.95
C ARG A 330 -11.74 11.65 12.83
N ALA A 331 -11.42 11.06 13.98
CA ALA A 331 -12.41 10.66 14.98
C ALA A 331 -13.31 11.85 15.39
N ARG A 332 -12.77 13.08 15.38
CA ARG A 332 -13.54 14.31 15.67
C ARG A 332 -14.53 14.71 14.56
N THR A 333 -14.34 14.21 13.35
CA THR A 333 -15.18 14.49 12.17
C THR A 333 -16.01 13.29 11.74
N GLU A 334 -15.91 12.19 12.47
CA GLU A 334 -16.65 10.95 12.22
C GLU A 334 -18.15 11.21 12.47
N GLY A 335 -19.00 10.83 11.51
CA GLY A 335 -20.44 11.13 11.54
C GLY A 335 -20.85 12.50 10.98
N VAL A 336 -19.91 13.37 10.56
CA VAL A 336 -20.27 14.59 9.82
C VAL A 336 -20.72 14.19 8.41
N ILE A 337 -22.03 14.19 8.19
CA ILE A 337 -22.65 13.97 6.88
C ILE A 337 -22.60 15.30 6.13
N ALA A 338 -22.08 15.31 4.89
CA ALA A 338 -22.22 16.45 4.00
C ALA A 338 -23.71 16.68 3.76
N TRP A 339 -24.25 17.74 4.37
CA TRP A 339 -25.65 18.12 4.23
C TRP A 339 -25.98 18.37 2.75
N ARG A 340 -27.05 17.71 2.27
CA ARG A 340 -27.60 17.91 0.93
C ARG A 340 -28.66 19.01 0.99
N PRO A 341 -28.61 20.04 0.13
CA PRO A 341 -29.84 20.71 -0.28
C PRO A 341 -30.66 19.70 -1.09
N GLN A 342 -31.92 19.47 -0.72
CA GLN A 342 -32.86 18.81 -1.60
C GLN A 342 -33.08 19.73 -2.81
N VAL A 343 -32.82 19.22 -4.01
CA VAL A 343 -33.15 19.93 -5.24
C VAL A 343 -34.68 19.90 -5.36
N ALA A 344 -35.30 21.08 -5.30
CA ALA A 344 -36.71 21.31 -5.59
C ALA A 344 -36.96 21.31 -7.10
#